data_AF-A0A169SW39-F1
#
_entry.id   AF-A0A169SW39-F1
#
_cell.length_a   1.000
_cell.length_b   1.000
_cell.length_c   1.000
_cell.angle_alpha   90.00
_cell.angle_beta   90.00
_cell.angle_gamma   90.00
#
_symmetry.space_group_name_H-M   'P 1'
#
loop_
_entity.id
_entity.type
_entity.pdbx_description
1 polymer ?
#
loop_
_entity_poly.entity_id
_entity_poly.type
_entity_poly.pdbx_seq_one_letter_code
_entity_poly.pdbx_strand_id
1 'polypeptide(L)'
;MNKKNLAVVMSAVTVIGSAAPVFAAAEDSFPNGNTTVSSSKYSDIERILKKYVADGVTGITVNFFDKKGNPKGVSISNLEESQISYVKDEIKDLKAGEYAKISVKITDGTAKKYDDTLLKELDSNAVVTKVGTATTVKIVDQDGNSIENDAKLKLQKYDVSATNYVDGATKDEVLAATKLAFKTSKFTEKTGNNATGTVAITATYADSVDGAIKLKYDTQAAVAPTLDTAVASLDGTKEIYDFSKPVITVNTTDGTSKLSFEKTGEKVGAVESNVTVIAASDETVTISGDAKEKAEALAKKYVFKDTELEAAYKTVTASDFEKTDNDYYEVVLYPTGKRLNTAS
;
A
#
# COMPACT_ATOMS: atom_id res chain seq x y z
N MET A 1 -9.85 -15.67 -60.24
CA MET A 1 -9.58 -14.80 -59.08
C MET A 1 -8.33 -15.28 -58.38
N ASN A 2 -7.30 -14.45 -58.35
CA ASN A 2 -5.92 -14.83 -57.99
C ASN A 2 -5.77 -15.11 -56.49
N LYS A 3 -5.54 -16.39 -56.17
CA LYS A 3 -4.93 -16.83 -54.92
C LYS A 3 -3.52 -16.25 -54.87
N LYS A 4 -3.33 -15.16 -54.11
CA LYS A 4 -1.98 -14.70 -53.77
C LYS A 4 -1.45 -15.62 -52.67
N ASN A 5 -0.69 -16.63 -53.09
CA ASN A 5 0.12 -17.44 -52.19
C ASN A 5 1.18 -16.53 -51.57
N LEU A 6 1.15 -16.39 -50.24
CA LEU A 6 2.14 -15.65 -49.47
C LEU A 6 3.40 -16.54 -49.37
N ALA A 7 4.38 -16.29 -50.24
CA ALA A 7 5.68 -16.93 -50.17
C ALA A 7 6.55 -16.24 -49.10
N VAL A 8 6.68 -16.91 -47.96
CA VAL A 8 7.81 -16.98 -47.01
C VAL A 8 8.48 -15.68 -46.55
N VAL A 9 8.32 -15.36 -45.26
CA VAL A 9 9.48 -15.00 -44.42
C VAL A 9 9.43 -15.82 -43.13
N MET A 10 10.55 -16.47 -42.80
CA MET A 10 10.74 -17.19 -41.55
C MET A 10 10.62 -16.20 -40.38
N SER A 11 9.60 -16.38 -39.55
CA SER A 11 9.34 -15.56 -38.36
C SER A 11 9.42 -16.47 -37.14
N ALA A 12 10.25 -16.13 -36.15
CA ALA A 12 10.20 -16.81 -34.87
C ALA A 12 9.14 -16.09 -34.02
N VAL A 13 7.99 -16.72 -33.81
CA VAL A 13 6.97 -16.17 -32.92
C VAL A 13 7.21 -16.76 -31.54
N THR A 14 7.81 -15.97 -30.66
CA THR A 14 7.88 -16.30 -29.24
C THR A 14 6.53 -15.96 -28.63
N VAL A 15 5.73 -16.98 -28.34
CA VAL A 15 4.53 -16.77 -27.52
C VAL A 15 4.89 -17.06 -26.08
N ILE A 16 5.05 -15.97 -25.35
CA ILE A 16 5.00 -16.00 -23.90
C ILE A 16 3.58 -16.45 -23.56
N GLY A 17 3.41 -17.59 -22.91
CA GLY A 17 2.10 -18.04 -22.42
C GLY A 17 1.62 -17.15 -21.28
N SER A 18 1.39 -15.86 -21.53
CA SER A 18 1.21 -14.88 -20.48
C SER A 18 -0.09 -15.13 -19.71
N ALA A 19 0.06 -15.54 -18.46
CA ALA A 19 -0.81 -15.06 -17.41
C ALA A 19 -0.29 -13.67 -17.01
N ALA A 20 -0.81 -12.63 -17.66
CA ALA A 20 -0.63 -11.25 -17.20
C ALA A 20 -1.93 -10.81 -16.51
N PRO A 21 -1.84 -10.34 -15.26
CA PRO A 21 -1.19 -9.08 -14.91
C PRO A 21 0.29 -9.19 -14.60
N VAL A 22 1.04 -8.20 -15.10
CA VAL A 22 2.36 -7.87 -14.55
C VAL A 22 2.09 -7.14 -13.25
N PHE A 23 2.54 -7.66 -12.11
CA PHE A 23 2.66 -6.82 -10.92
C PHE A 23 3.62 -5.69 -11.30
N ALA A 24 3.11 -4.46 -11.39
CA ALA A 24 3.98 -3.31 -11.61
C ALA A 24 5.01 -3.30 -10.49
N ALA A 25 6.29 -3.05 -10.81
CA ALA A 25 7.38 -3.09 -9.84
C ALA A 25 7.21 -2.10 -8.66
N ALA A 26 6.21 -1.21 -8.73
CA ALA A 26 5.88 -0.20 -7.74
C ALA A 26 4.64 -0.52 -6.88
N GLU A 27 3.89 -1.58 -7.16
CA GLU A 27 2.70 -1.92 -6.37
C GLU A 27 2.96 -3.12 -5.44
N ASP A 28 2.80 -2.89 -4.14
CA ASP A 28 2.95 -3.90 -3.08
C ASP A 28 1.58 -4.50 -2.71
N SER A 29 0.70 -4.67 -3.69
CA SER A 29 -0.64 -5.22 -3.49
C SER A 29 -1.09 -6.04 -4.68
N PHE A 30 -2.04 -6.95 -4.45
CA PHE A 30 -2.74 -7.62 -5.54
C PHE A 30 -3.80 -6.69 -6.14
N PRO A 31 -4.03 -6.71 -7.46
CA PRO A 31 -5.14 -5.99 -8.06
C PRO A 31 -6.48 -6.40 -7.43
N ASN A 32 -7.41 -5.45 -7.29
CA ASN A 32 -8.76 -5.75 -6.85
C ASN A 32 -9.48 -6.63 -7.88
N GLY A 33 -10.28 -7.59 -7.41
CA GLY A 33 -11.03 -8.51 -8.26
C GLY A 33 -10.22 -9.73 -8.71
N ASN A 34 -10.58 -10.30 -9.86
CA ASN A 34 -9.99 -11.55 -10.36
C ASN A 34 -8.80 -11.29 -11.27
N THR A 35 -7.69 -11.96 -11.00
CA THR A 35 -6.40 -11.77 -11.67
C THR A 35 -5.73 -13.11 -11.90
N THR A 36 -5.04 -13.29 -13.03
CA THR A 36 -4.28 -14.52 -13.33
C THR A 36 -2.81 -14.19 -13.61
N VAL A 37 -1.88 -14.80 -12.87
CA VAL A 37 -0.44 -14.51 -12.97
C VAL A 37 0.40 -15.77 -13.20
N SER A 38 1.59 -15.59 -13.76
CA SER A 38 2.55 -16.68 -13.97
C SER A 38 3.21 -17.12 -12.66
N SER A 39 3.45 -18.41 -12.50
CA SER A 39 4.27 -18.98 -11.43
C SER A 39 5.69 -18.43 -11.40
N SER A 40 6.21 -17.92 -12.53
CA SER A 40 7.52 -17.25 -12.58
C SER A 40 7.59 -15.98 -11.72
N LYS A 41 6.44 -15.42 -11.31
CA LYS A 41 6.32 -14.27 -10.40
C LYS A 41 6.30 -14.65 -8.91
N TYR A 42 6.72 -15.87 -8.56
CA TYR A 42 6.72 -16.36 -7.18
C TYR A 42 7.39 -15.40 -6.18
N SER A 43 8.47 -14.70 -6.55
CA SER A 43 9.14 -13.72 -5.69
C SER A 43 8.28 -12.48 -5.41
N ASP A 44 7.54 -11.98 -6.40
CA ASP A 44 6.64 -10.84 -6.23
C ASP A 44 5.44 -11.23 -5.36
N ILE A 45 4.91 -12.43 -5.58
CA ILE A 45 3.81 -12.99 -4.77
C ILE A 45 4.25 -13.16 -3.31
N GLU A 46 5.45 -13.70 -3.07
CA GLU A 46 6.03 -13.81 -1.72
C GLU A 46 6.10 -12.44 -1.03
N ARG A 47 6.63 -11.43 -1.74
CA ARG A 47 6.77 -10.06 -1.23
C ARG A 47 5.42 -9.46 -0.84
N ILE A 48 4.41 -9.56 -1.72
CA ILE A 48 3.05 -9.05 -1.46
C ILE A 48 2.40 -9.78 -0.29
N LEU A 49 2.51 -11.11 -0.20
CA LEU A 49 1.96 -11.89 0.91
C LEU A 49 2.61 -11.53 2.25
N LYS A 50 3.94 -11.34 2.30
CA LYS A 50 4.63 -10.87 3.51
C LYS A 50 4.10 -9.53 3.98
N LYS A 51 3.84 -8.61 3.06
CA LYS A 51 3.25 -7.31 3.39
C LYS A 51 1.86 -7.48 4.01
N TYR A 52 0.98 -8.25 3.39
CA TYR A 52 -0.37 -8.45 3.94
C TYR A 52 -0.35 -9.08 5.34
N VAL A 53 0.52 -10.06 5.59
CA VAL A 53 0.68 -10.65 6.93
C VAL A 53 1.22 -9.63 7.93
N ALA A 54 2.22 -8.83 7.55
CA ALA A 54 2.78 -7.77 8.40
C ALA A 54 1.77 -6.66 8.71
N ASP A 55 0.91 -6.33 7.74
CA ASP A 55 -0.19 -5.36 7.89
C ASP A 55 -1.33 -5.92 8.77
N GLY A 56 -1.27 -7.21 9.14
CA GLY A 56 -2.25 -7.88 10.00
C GLY A 56 -3.50 -8.34 9.27
N VAL A 57 -3.43 -8.54 7.95
CA VAL A 57 -4.55 -9.05 7.15
C VAL A 57 -4.77 -10.53 7.49
N THR A 58 -5.94 -10.84 8.03
CA THR A 58 -6.27 -12.21 8.46
C THR A 58 -6.98 -13.03 7.38
N GLY A 59 -7.64 -12.41 6.40
CA GLY A 59 -8.43 -13.09 5.37
C GLY A 59 -7.65 -13.60 4.16
N ILE A 60 -6.42 -14.10 4.35
CA ILE A 60 -5.58 -14.62 3.27
C ILE A 60 -5.75 -16.13 3.17
N THR A 61 -6.22 -16.64 2.02
CA THR A 61 -6.40 -18.07 1.75
C THR A 61 -5.54 -18.48 0.56
N VAL A 62 -4.86 -19.62 0.65
CA VAL A 62 -4.04 -20.17 -0.45
C VAL A 62 -4.37 -21.64 -0.64
N ASN A 63 -4.74 -22.02 -1.87
CA ASN A 63 -5.06 -23.39 -2.23
C ASN A 63 -4.34 -23.79 -3.53
N PHE A 64 -3.84 -25.01 -3.59
CA PHE A 64 -3.18 -25.56 -4.78
C PHE A 64 -4.03 -26.65 -5.41
N PHE A 65 -3.97 -26.76 -6.74
CA PHE A 65 -4.78 -27.69 -7.51
C PHE A 65 -3.93 -28.41 -8.57
N ASP A 66 -4.23 -29.69 -8.75
CA ASP A 66 -3.67 -30.49 -9.83
C ASP A 66 -4.30 -30.13 -11.20
N LYS A 67 -3.78 -30.74 -12.27
CA LYS A 67 -4.28 -30.55 -13.64
C LYS A 67 -5.74 -30.93 -13.89
N LYS A 68 -6.36 -31.68 -12.98
CA LYS A 68 -7.77 -32.09 -13.04
C LYS A 68 -8.65 -31.18 -12.16
N GLY A 69 -8.04 -30.21 -11.46
CA GLY A 69 -8.73 -29.31 -10.53
C GLY A 69 -8.96 -29.92 -9.14
N ASN A 70 -8.31 -31.03 -8.79
CA ASN A 70 -8.38 -31.56 -7.44
C ASN A 70 -7.40 -30.80 -6.52
N PRO A 71 -7.78 -30.52 -5.26
CA PRO A 71 -6.85 -29.97 -4.29
C PRO A 71 -5.57 -30.82 -4.17
N LYS A 72 -4.41 -30.16 -4.15
CA LYS A 72 -3.10 -30.75 -3.84
C LYS A 72 -2.40 -29.93 -2.77
N GLY A 73 -1.43 -30.52 -2.10
CA GLY A 73 -0.65 -29.83 -1.06
C GLY A 73 -1.50 -29.42 0.15
N VAL A 74 -0.97 -28.49 0.93
CA VAL A 74 -1.65 -27.95 2.11
C VAL A 74 -2.56 -26.79 1.69
N SER A 75 -3.84 -26.89 2.02
CA SER A 75 -4.78 -25.77 1.94
C SER A 75 -4.58 -24.86 3.16
N ILE A 76 -4.35 -23.57 2.91
CA ILE A 76 -4.05 -22.60 3.96
C ILE A 76 -5.23 -21.63 4.07
N SER A 77 -5.82 -21.59 5.25
CA SER A 77 -6.78 -20.57 5.67
C SER A 77 -6.11 -19.66 6.70
N ASN A 78 -6.12 -18.35 6.45
CA ASN A 78 -5.44 -17.32 7.25
C ASN A 78 -3.92 -17.54 7.28
N LEU A 79 -3.25 -17.18 6.17
CA LEU A 79 -1.81 -17.34 5.99
C LEU A 79 -1.01 -16.68 7.13
N GLU A 80 -0.08 -17.44 7.72
CA GLU A 80 0.89 -16.96 8.71
C GLU A 80 2.28 -16.76 8.09
N GLU A 81 3.12 -15.93 8.72
CA GLU A 81 4.48 -15.63 8.22
C GLU A 81 5.34 -16.89 8.04
N SER A 82 5.19 -17.86 8.94
CA SER A 82 5.90 -19.14 8.91
C SER A 82 5.56 -20.01 7.69
N GLN A 83 4.41 -19.79 7.06
CA GLN A 83 3.90 -20.58 5.94
C GLN A 83 4.24 -19.97 4.57
N ILE A 84 4.72 -18.71 4.53
CA ILE A 84 4.96 -17.99 3.28
C ILE A 84 6.03 -18.68 2.43
N SER A 85 7.10 -19.19 3.06
CA SER A 85 8.15 -19.93 2.35
C SER A 85 7.60 -21.18 1.66
N TYR A 86 6.70 -21.92 2.33
CA TYR A 86 6.03 -23.08 1.73
C TYR A 86 5.20 -22.67 0.50
N VAL A 87 4.39 -21.60 0.63
CA VAL A 87 3.58 -21.09 -0.50
C VAL A 87 4.45 -20.70 -1.69
N LYS A 88 5.56 -20.01 -1.45
CA LYS A 88 6.51 -19.62 -2.49
C LYS A 88 7.05 -20.83 -3.24
N ASP A 89 7.51 -21.84 -2.51
CA ASP A 89 8.14 -23.03 -3.10
C ASP A 89 7.12 -23.83 -3.92
N GLU A 90 5.90 -24.03 -3.41
CA GLU A 90 4.82 -24.69 -4.15
C GLU A 90 4.40 -23.93 -5.41
N ILE A 91 4.34 -22.59 -5.36
CA ILE A 91 4.06 -21.77 -6.55
C ILE A 91 5.16 -21.94 -7.59
N LYS A 92 6.43 -21.87 -7.16
CA LYS A 92 7.59 -22.01 -8.03
C LYS A 92 7.63 -23.36 -8.72
N ASP A 93 7.22 -24.42 -8.02
CA ASP A 93 7.25 -25.81 -8.51
C ASP A 93 5.95 -26.24 -9.22
N LEU A 94 5.02 -25.31 -9.50
CA LEU A 94 3.80 -25.60 -10.27
C LEU A 94 4.15 -26.18 -11.64
N LYS A 95 3.56 -27.34 -11.96
CA LYS A 95 3.71 -28.01 -13.25
C LYS A 95 2.64 -27.58 -14.24
N ALA A 96 2.89 -27.83 -15.52
CA ALA A 96 1.93 -27.51 -16.58
C ALA A 96 0.52 -28.06 -16.29
N GLY A 97 -0.46 -27.17 -16.24
CA GLY A 97 -1.87 -27.49 -15.96
C GLY A 97 -2.24 -27.43 -14.47
N GLU A 98 -1.27 -27.42 -13.56
CA GLU A 98 -1.50 -27.13 -12.14
C GLU A 98 -1.66 -25.62 -11.94
N TYR A 99 -2.34 -25.25 -10.86
CA TYR A 99 -2.55 -23.85 -10.51
C TYR A 99 -2.72 -23.67 -9.00
N ALA A 100 -2.44 -22.46 -8.52
CA ALA A 100 -2.78 -22.01 -7.18
C ALA A 100 -3.88 -20.96 -7.24
N LYS A 101 -4.69 -20.87 -6.19
CA LYS A 101 -5.63 -19.78 -5.96
C LYS A 101 -5.29 -19.11 -4.65
N ILE A 102 -5.00 -17.83 -4.71
CA ILE A 102 -4.75 -16.96 -3.58
C ILE A 102 -5.92 -15.99 -3.50
N SER A 103 -6.64 -16.00 -2.39
CA SER A 103 -7.72 -15.06 -2.10
C SER A 103 -7.30 -14.20 -0.91
N VAL A 104 -7.24 -12.89 -1.11
CA VAL A 104 -7.01 -11.92 -0.04
C VAL A 104 -8.31 -11.18 0.17
N LYS A 105 -8.88 -11.34 1.35
CA LYS A 105 -10.02 -10.57 1.82
C LYS A 105 -9.57 -9.66 2.94
N ILE A 106 -9.55 -8.37 2.65
CA ILE A 106 -9.44 -7.33 3.66
C ILE A 106 -10.87 -6.99 4.07
N THR A 107 -11.25 -7.42 5.26
CA THR A 107 -12.58 -7.14 5.82
C THR A 107 -12.67 -5.65 6.16
N ASP A 108 -13.80 -5.03 5.80
CA ASP A 108 -14.14 -3.65 6.17
C ASP A 108 -14.01 -3.42 7.68
N GLY A 109 -13.52 -2.24 8.08
CA GLY A 109 -13.57 -1.79 9.48
C GLY A 109 -12.26 -1.85 10.29
N THR A 110 -11.16 -2.38 9.75
CA THR A 110 -9.83 -2.18 10.38
C THR A 110 -9.39 -0.73 10.22
N ALA A 111 -8.83 -0.16 11.28
CA ALA A 111 -8.37 1.22 11.23
C ALA A 111 -7.19 1.35 10.25
N LYS A 112 -7.29 2.32 9.35
CA LYS A 112 -6.26 2.61 8.37
C LYS A 112 -5.02 3.15 9.09
N LYS A 113 -3.86 2.60 8.73
CA LYS A 113 -2.55 2.97 9.28
C LYS A 113 -1.76 3.78 8.25
N TYR A 114 -0.67 4.38 8.70
CA TYR A 114 0.26 5.06 7.80
C TYR A 114 0.94 4.06 6.85
N ASP A 115 1.12 4.48 5.59
CA ASP A 115 2.05 3.88 4.64
C ASP A 115 3.15 4.91 4.29
N ASP A 116 4.14 4.51 3.51
CA ASP A 116 5.25 5.40 3.15
C ASP A 116 4.81 6.63 2.36
N THR A 117 3.73 6.53 1.56
CA THR A 117 3.18 7.66 0.82
C THR A 117 2.64 8.70 1.79
N LEU A 118 1.78 8.27 2.72
CA LEU A 118 1.19 9.13 3.74
C LEU A 118 2.26 9.70 4.70
N LEU A 119 3.30 8.94 5.02
CA LEU A 119 4.41 9.41 5.85
C LEU A 119 5.27 10.46 5.12
N LYS A 120 5.54 10.27 3.83
CA LYS A 120 6.26 11.24 2.99
C LYS A 120 5.50 12.55 2.87
N GLU A 121 4.17 12.50 2.80
CA GLU A 121 3.32 13.70 2.82
C GLU A 121 3.40 14.49 4.12
N LEU A 122 3.92 13.90 5.21
CA LEU A 122 4.13 14.57 6.48
C LEU A 122 5.55 15.12 6.63
N ASP A 123 6.41 15.06 5.62
CA ASP A 123 7.79 15.53 5.76
C ASP A 123 7.91 17.08 5.82
N SER A 124 9.05 17.57 6.30
CA SER A 124 9.41 18.98 6.32
C SER A 124 8.40 19.86 7.07
N ASN A 125 7.71 20.79 6.40
CA ASN A 125 6.74 21.71 7.05
C ASN A 125 5.30 21.21 6.99
N ALA A 126 5.03 20.00 6.47
CA ALA A 126 3.67 19.56 6.22
C ALA A 126 2.82 19.45 7.50
N VAL A 127 3.39 18.94 8.59
CA VAL A 127 2.71 18.90 9.90
C VAL A 127 2.39 20.31 10.38
N VAL A 128 3.34 21.26 10.29
CA VAL A 128 3.11 22.67 10.66
C VAL A 128 1.96 23.27 9.88
N THR A 129 1.94 23.06 8.55
CA THR A 129 0.86 23.55 7.69
C THR A 129 -0.48 22.95 8.07
N LYS A 130 -0.56 21.62 8.30
CA LYS A 130 -1.80 20.94 8.67
C LYS A 130 -2.31 21.35 10.06
N VAL A 131 -1.43 21.55 11.04
CA VAL A 131 -1.82 22.09 12.36
C VAL A 131 -2.26 23.55 12.25
N GLY A 132 -1.63 24.33 11.37
CA GLY A 132 -1.97 25.73 11.12
C GLY A 132 -3.43 25.94 10.70
N THR A 133 -4.06 24.96 10.06
CA THR A 133 -5.48 25.00 9.65
C THR A 133 -6.47 24.70 10.76
N ALA A 134 -6.01 24.24 11.93
CA ALA A 134 -6.88 23.93 13.05
C ALA A 134 -7.74 25.14 13.48
N THR A 135 -9.02 24.95 13.69
CA THR A 135 -9.94 26.02 14.14
C THR A 135 -10.30 25.92 15.61
N THR A 136 -10.02 24.77 16.23
CA THR A 136 -10.33 24.48 17.64
C THR A 136 -9.26 23.58 18.22
N VAL A 137 -9.09 23.62 19.55
CA VAL A 137 -8.31 22.64 20.32
C VAL A 137 -9.23 21.98 21.35
N LYS A 138 -9.25 20.65 21.44
CA LYS A 138 -10.05 19.96 22.45
C LYS A 138 -9.25 19.83 23.75
N ILE A 139 -9.89 20.00 24.91
CA ILE A 139 -9.24 19.72 26.21
C ILE A 139 -10.01 18.61 26.93
N VAL A 140 -9.30 17.53 27.27
CA VAL A 140 -9.86 16.33 27.91
C VAL A 140 -9.04 15.89 29.11
N ASP A 141 -9.63 15.09 30.00
CA ASP A 141 -8.89 14.34 31.01
C ASP A 141 -8.18 13.09 30.43
N GLN A 142 -7.40 12.38 31.25
CA GLN A 142 -6.72 11.15 30.87
C GLN A 142 -7.66 10.01 30.42
N ASP A 143 -8.95 10.08 30.75
CA ASP A 143 -9.97 9.11 30.36
C ASP A 143 -10.70 9.53 29.07
N GLY A 144 -10.39 10.71 28.53
CA GLY A 144 -10.96 11.26 27.30
C GLY A 144 -12.24 12.07 27.50
N ASN A 145 -12.67 12.31 28.74
CA ASN A 145 -13.83 13.14 29.02
C ASN A 145 -13.47 14.61 28.82
N SER A 146 -14.39 15.38 28.25
CA SER A 146 -14.18 16.82 28.13
C SER A 146 -14.20 17.48 29.50
N ILE A 147 -13.16 18.26 29.79
CA ILE A 147 -13.01 19.05 31.02
C ILE A 147 -12.99 20.56 30.75
N GLU A 148 -13.41 20.98 29.55
CA GLU A 148 -13.33 22.38 29.11
C GLU A 148 -14.13 23.34 29.99
N ASN A 149 -15.19 22.84 30.63
CA ASN A 149 -16.05 23.60 31.52
C ASN A 149 -15.84 23.23 33.01
N ASP A 150 -14.82 22.43 33.33
CA ASP A 150 -14.51 22.10 34.71
C ASP A 150 -13.94 23.33 35.43
N ALA A 151 -14.55 23.72 36.55
CA ALA A 151 -14.11 24.86 37.35
C ALA A 151 -12.67 24.71 37.87
N LYS A 152 -12.17 23.48 37.98
CA LYS A 152 -10.80 23.14 38.38
C LYS A 152 -9.77 23.38 37.28
N LEU A 153 -10.18 23.36 36.01
CA LEU A 153 -9.27 23.66 34.91
C LEU A 153 -9.07 25.17 34.82
N LYS A 154 -7.81 25.60 34.86
CA LYS A 154 -7.38 26.98 34.62
C LYS A 154 -6.43 27.00 33.42
N LEU A 155 -6.78 27.83 32.45
CA LEU A 155 -5.91 28.17 31.33
C LEU A 155 -5.16 29.44 31.70
N GLN A 156 -3.84 29.36 31.70
CA GLN A 156 -2.97 30.47 32.07
C GLN A 156 -2.19 30.97 30.86
N LYS A 157 -2.01 32.29 30.81
CA LYS A 157 -1.11 32.93 29.86
C LYS A 157 -0.02 33.68 30.58
N TYR A 158 1.16 33.72 29.99
CA TYR A 158 2.25 34.54 30.52
C TYR A 158 1.95 36.00 30.25
N ASP A 159 1.87 36.79 31.32
CA ASP A 159 1.73 38.24 31.27
C ASP A 159 3.12 38.85 31.50
N VAL A 160 3.65 39.50 30.45
CA VAL A 160 4.97 40.15 30.48
C VAL A 160 5.06 41.31 31.47
N SER A 161 3.93 41.97 31.78
CA SER A 161 3.89 43.07 32.75
C SER A 161 3.93 42.54 34.17
N ALA A 162 3.24 41.42 34.42
CA ALA A 162 3.26 40.73 35.71
C ALA A 162 4.49 39.81 35.88
N THR A 163 5.24 39.55 34.82
CA THR A 163 6.36 38.59 34.74
C THR A 163 6.00 37.19 35.23
N ASN A 164 4.74 36.79 35.08
CA ASN A 164 4.21 35.54 35.61
C ASN A 164 3.05 35.02 34.76
N TYR A 165 2.69 33.75 34.96
CA TYR A 165 1.47 33.18 34.41
C TYR A 165 0.25 33.62 35.23
N VAL A 166 -0.78 34.11 34.53
CA VAL A 166 -2.04 34.56 35.11
C VAL A 166 -3.21 33.76 34.54
N ASP A 167 -4.20 33.49 35.38
CA ASP A 167 -5.43 32.81 34.96
C ASP A 167 -6.23 33.69 33.99
N GLY A 168 -6.95 33.05 33.06
CA GLY A 168 -7.86 33.73 32.15
C GLY A 168 -7.42 33.71 30.68
N ALA A 169 -6.54 32.78 30.29
CA ALA A 169 -6.32 32.51 28.89
C ALA A 169 -7.59 31.94 28.24
N THR A 170 -7.83 32.36 27.01
CA THR A 170 -8.93 31.87 26.18
C THR A 170 -8.53 30.60 25.43
N LYS A 171 -9.52 29.82 25.00
CA LYS A 171 -9.30 28.63 24.17
C LYS A 171 -8.62 28.98 22.83
N ASP A 172 -8.91 30.15 22.28
CA ASP A 172 -8.27 30.64 21.06
C ASP A 172 -6.80 30.97 21.27
N GLU A 173 -6.43 31.54 22.43
CA GLU A 173 -5.02 31.73 22.81
C GLU A 173 -4.30 30.38 22.99
N VAL A 174 -4.94 29.37 23.58
CA VAL A 174 -4.39 28.00 23.66
C VAL A 174 -4.18 27.41 22.26
N LEU A 175 -5.16 27.57 21.36
CA LEU A 175 -5.04 27.12 19.97
C LEU A 175 -3.90 27.85 19.24
N ALA A 176 -3.77 29.16 19.41
CA ALA A 176 -2.69 29.94 18.81
C ALA A 176 -1.32 29.46 19.28
N ALA A 177 -1.14 29.25 20.59
CA ALA A 177 0.09 28.69 21.15
C ALA A 177 0.35 27.26 20.63
N THR A 178 -0.69 26.44 20.49
CA THR A 178 -0.60 25.09 19.92
C THR A 178 -0.06 25.12 18.50
N LYS A 179 -0.56 26.02 17.65
CA LYS A 179 -0.09 26.17 16.26
C LYS A 179 1.38 26.59 16.19
N LEU A 180 1.80 27.52 17.07
CA LEU A 180 3.17 28.01 17.13
C LEU A 180 4.17 27.01 17.72
N ALA A 181 3.69 26.01 18.46
CA ALA A 181 4.57 25.03 19.09
C ALA A 181 5.23 24.07 18.09
N PHE A 182 4.60 23.79 16.94
CA PHE A 182 5.12 22.81 15.99
C PHE A 182 6.28 23.34 15.16
N LYS A 183 7.27 22.48 14.97
CA LYS A 183 8.42 22.69 14.08
C LYS A 183 8.32 21.71 12.91
N THR A 184 9.40 21.61 12.14
CA THR A 184 9.51 20.65 11.05
C THR A 184 9.38 19.22 11.53
N SER A 185 8.82 18.39 10.68
CA SER A 185 8.87 16.94 10.73
C SER A 185 9.98 16.42 9.81
N LYS A 186 10.43 15.19 10.06
CA LYS A 186 11.45 14.54 9.23
C LYS A 186 11.07 13.09 8.93
N PHE A 187 10.85 12.80 7.66
CA PHE A 187 10.74 11.45 7.15
C PHE A 187 12.13 10.80 7.03
N THR A 188 12.21 9.54 7.45
CA THR A 188 13.41 8.71 7.31
C THR A 188 12.99 7.39 6.69
N GLU A 189 13.55 7.08 5.51
CA GLU A 189 13.38 5.75 4.91
C GLU A 189 14.04 4.70 5.79
N LYS A 190 13.39 3.54 5.92
CA LYS A 190 13.97 2.41 6.62
C LYS A 190 14.67 1.51 5.61
N THR A 191 15.89 1.10 5.94
CA THR A 191 16.68 0.20 5.10
C THR A 191 16.34 -1.27 5.43
N GLY A 192 16.04 -2.06 4.38
CA GLY A 192 15.70 -3.48 4.48
C GLY A 192 14.33 -3.81 3.87
N ASN A 193 14.11 -5.07 3.50
CA ASN A 193 12.85 -5.50 2.90
C ASN A 193 11.70 -5.37 3.91
N ASN A 194 10.57 -4.81 3.46
CA ASN A 194 9.26 -4.74 4.15
C ASN A 194 9.15 -3.82 5.38
N ALA A 195 9.97 -2.78 5.50
CA ALA A 195 9.86 -1.83 6.60
C ALA A 195 9.34 -0.48 6.12
N THR A 196 8.19 -0.03 6.67
CA THR A 196 7.74 1.36 6.47
C THR A 196 8.74 2.32 7.11
N GLY A 197 8.94 3.48 6.51
CA GLY A 197 9.73 4.58 7.07
C GLY A 197 9.14 5.13 8.38
N THR A 198 9.81 6.13 8.94
CA THR A 198 9.33 6.83 10.14
C THR A 198 9.28 8.33 9.92
N VAL A 199 8.36 9.00 10.61
CA VAL A 199 8.31 10.47 10.68
C VAL A 199 8.51 10.89 12.12
N ALA A 200 9.57 11.66 12.38
CA ALA A 200 9.79 12.31 13.66
C ALA A 200 9.10 13.69 13.66
N ILE A 201 8.30 13.97 14.68
CA ILE A 201 7.58 15.24 14.86
C ILE A 201 8.11 15.94 16.10
N THR A 202 8.40 17.23 15.99
CA THR A 202 8.84 18.06 17.13
C THR A 202 7.85 19.18 17.38
N ALA A 203 7.42 19.31 18.64
CA ALA A 203 6.68 20.47 19.12
C ALA A 203 7.22 20.94 20.46
N THR A 204 7.33 22.25 20.65
CA THR A 204 7.82 22.86 21.89
C THR A 204 7.03 24.14 22.13
N TYR A 205 6.25 24.16 23.20
CA TYR A 205 5.58 25.37 23.64
C TYR A 205 6.61 26.38 24.14
N ALA A 206 6.42 27.64 23.75
CA ALA A 206 7.22 28.72 24.28
C ALA A 206 6.95 28.90 25.79
N ASP A 207 7.94 29.43 26.51
CA ASP A 207 7.83 29.72 27.94
C ASP A 207 8.37 31.12 28.22
N SER A 208 7.73 31.83 29.16
CA SER A 208 8.12 33.18 29.59
C SER A 208 8.19 34.22 28.46
N VAL A 209 7.34 34.07 27.44
CA VAL A 209 7.12 35.06 26.38
C VAL A 209 5.64 35.42 26.33
N ASP A 210 5.32 36.61 25.84
CA ASP A 210 3.92 37.05 25.75
C ASP A 210 3.05 36.03 25.00
N GLY A 211 1.91 35.67 25.59
CA GLY A 211 1.01 34.66 25.04
C GLY A 211 1.46 33.20 25.20
N ALA A 212 2.57 32.91 25.89
CA ALA A 212 2.91 31.54 26.29
C ALA A 212 1.82 30.94 27.17
N ILE A 213 1.53 29.64 27.01
CA ILE A 213 0.38 28.98 27.64
C ILE A 213 0.83 27.88 28.59
N LYS A 214 0.17 27.84 29.76
CA LYS A 214 0.20 26.71 30.69
C LYS A 214 -1.21 26.32 31.09
N LEU A 215 -1.41 25.04 31.37
CA LEU A 215 -2.65 24.52 31.92
C LEU A 215 -2.40 24.13 33.37
N LYS A 216 -3.38 24.43 34.22
CA LYS A 216 -3.39 24.07 35.63
C LYS A 216 -4.69 23.35 35.93
N TYR A 217 -4.62 22.23 36.64
CA TYR A 217 -5.78 21.52 37.11
C TYR A 217 -5.79 21.48 38.64
N ASP A 218 -6.84 22.02 39.24
CA ASP A 218 -7.03 22.08 40.69
C ASP A 218 -5.81 22.72 41.41
N THR A 219 -5.25 22.06 42.41
CA THR A 219 -4.08 22.52 43.18
C THR A 219 -2.73 22.23 42.51
N GLN A 220 -2.71 21.58 41.34
CA GLN A 220 -1.47 21.17 40.69
C GLN A 220 -0.67 22.36 40.16
N ALA A 221 0.62 22.14 39.88
CA ALA A 221 1.44 23.14 39.22
C ALA A 221 0.95 23.38 37.78
N ALA A 222 1.01 24.63 37.33
CA ALA A 222 0.72 24.94 35.94
C ALA A 222 1.87 24.47 35.04
N VAL A 223 1.56 23.77 33.96
CA VAL A 223 2.56 23.22 33.03
C VAL A 223 2.15 23.43 31.59
N ALA A 224 3.16 23.60 30.73
CA ALA A 224 2.92 23.67 29.29
C ALA A 224 2.66 22.25 28.75
N PRO A 225 1.79 22.08 27.74
CA PRO A 225 1.62 20.80 27.09
C PRO A 225 2.92 20.31 26.47
N THR A 226 3.13 18.99 26.51
CA THR A 226 4.25 18.32 25.82
C THR A 226 3.71 17.40 24.74
N LEU A 227 4.42 17.25 23.62
CA LEU A 227 3.97 16.34 22.56
C LEU A 227 3.87 14.91 23.10
N ASP A 228 2.76 14.24 22.80
CA ASP A 228 2.56 12.84 23.14
C ASP A 228 3.58 11.97 22.39
N THR A 229 4.19 11.01 23.09
CA THR A 229 5.14 10.07 22.50
C THR A 229 4.50 9.19 21.42
N ALA A 230 3.17 8.98 21.49
CA ALA A 230 2.42 8.28 20.47
C ALA A 230 2.36 9.01 19.12
N VAL A 231 2.58 10.33 19.11
CA VAL A 231 2.58 11.21 17.92
C VAL A 231 3.99 11.70 17.57
N ALA A 232 4.90 11.77 18.55
CA ALA A 232 6.28 12.23 18.34
C ALA A 232 7.07 11.38 17.32
N SER A 233 6.69 10.10 17.15
CA SER A 233 7.22 9.21 16.12
C SER A 233 6.09 8.40 15.49
N LEU A 234 5.89 8.60 14.19
CA LEU A 234 4.92 7.87 13.39
C LEU A 234 5.59 6.81 12.52
N ASP A 235 4.91 5.69 12.34
CA ASP A 235 5.29 4.56 11.51
C ASP A 235 4.05 3.79 11.03
N GLY A 236 4.24 2.72 10.26
CA GLY A 236 3.15 1.89 9.74
C GLY A 236 2.34 1.11 10.78
N THR A 237 2.67 1.21 12.07
CA THR A 237 1.87 0.60 13.15
C THR A 237 0.79 1.53 13.66
N LYS A 238 0.90 2.83 13.39
CA LYS A 238 0.01 3.88 13.93
C LYS A 238 -1.18 4.13 13.01
N GLU A 239 -2.34 4.35 13.61
CA GLU A 239 -3.51 4.90 12.92
C GLU A 239 -3.25 6.34 12.47
N ILE A 240 -3.96 6.78 11.44
CA ILE A 240 -3.80 8.11 10.87
C ILE A 240 -4.39 9.18 11.80
N TYR A 241 -3.60 10.21 12.08
CA TYR A 241 -4.00 11.37 12.88
C TYR A 241 -4.52 12.50 11.99
N ASP A 242 -5.56 13.19 12.45
CA ASP A 242 -6.05 14.44 11.87
C ASP A 242 -5.35 15.63 12.54
N PHE A 243 -4.26 16.08 11.93
CA PHE A 243 -3.46 17.20 12.44
C PHE A 243 -4.22 18.53 12.54
N SER A 244 -5.40 18.65 11.91
CA SER A 244 -6.25 19.83 12.04
C SER A 244 -7.10 19.84 13.33
N LYS A 245 -7.08 18.73 14.10
CA LYS A 245 -7.87 18.55 15.33
C LYS A 245 -6.99 18.25 16.53
N PRO A 246 -6.26 19.25 17.05
CA PRO A 246 -5.41 19.06 18.22
C PRO A 246 -6.24 18.76 19.47
N VAL A 247 -5.70 17.88 20.31
CA VAL A 247 -6.28 17.47 21.58
C VAL A 247 -5.22 17.62 22.67
N ILE A 248 -5.54 18.37 23.73
CA ILE A 248 -4.72 18.44 24.93
C ILE A 248 -5.37 17.56 26.00
N THR A 249 -4.68 16.49 26.36
CA THR A 249 -5.03 15.62 27.48
C THR A 249 -4.36 16.13 28.73
N VAL A 250 -5.14 16.48 29.75
CA VAL A 250 -4.66 16.89 31.07
C VAL A 250 -4.80 15.70 32.01
N ASN A 251 -3.71 15.28 32.61
CA ASN A 251 -3.75 14.32 33.70
C ASN A 251 -4.23 15.04 34.97
N THR A 252 -5.45 14.75 35.40
CA THR A 252 -6.10 15.39 36.55
C THR A 252 -5.46 14.99 37.89
N THR A 253 -4.59 13.98 37.90
CA THR A 253 -3.92 13.46 39.11
C THR A 253 -2.62 14.20 39.39
N ASP A 254 -1.77 14.38 38.36
CA ASP A 254 -0.46 15.01 38.52
C ASP A 254 -0.37 16.41 37.90
N GLY A 255 -1.35 16.82 37.09
CA GLY A 255 -1.42 18.12 36.42
C GLY A 255 -0.63 18.19 35.12
N THR A 256 0.04 17.11 34.70
CA THR A 256 0.75 17.06 33.42
C THR A 256 -0.21 17.17 32.24
N SER A 257 0.26 17.73 31.11
CA SER A 257 -0.55 17.81 29.90
C SER A 257 0.20 17.34 28.66
N LYS A 258 -0.53 16.63 27.79
CA LYS A 258 -0.03 16.02 26.56
C LYS A 258 -0.81 16.53 25.37
N LEU A 259 -0.11 16.94 24.33
CA LEU A 259 -0.69 17.33 23.05
C LEU A 259 -0.66 16.12 22.10
N SER A 260 -1.82 15.80 21.56
CA SER A 260 -2.04 14.79 20.53
C SER A 260 -3.06 15.33 19.51
N PHE A 261 -3.62 14.43 18.70
CA PHE A 261 -4.61 14.74 17.67
C PHE A 261 -5.71 13.69 17.67
N GLU A 262 -6.90 14.07 17.21
CA GLU A 262 -7.91 13.09 16.90
C GLU A 262 -7.41 12.14 15.80
N LYS A 263 -7.83 10.88 15.87
CA LYS A 263 -7.63 9.95 14.75
C LYS A 263 -8.66 10.25 13.68
N THR A 264 -8.29 10.11 12.41
CA THR A 264 -9.23 10.31 11.29
C THR A 264 -10.41 9.35 11.32
N GLY A 265 -10.23 8.18 11.97
CA GLY A 265 -11.22 7.11 11.98
C GLY A 265 -11.35 6.41 10.62
N GLU A 266 -10.50 6.74 9.65
CA GLU A 266 -10.48 6.11 8.34
C GLU A 266 -10.31 4.60 8.50
N LYS A 267 -11.14 3.86 7.76
CA LYS A 267 -11.08 2.40 7.70
C LYS A 267 -10.53 1.99 6.34
N VAL A 268 -9.82 0.87 6.31
CA VAL A 268 -9.44 0.27 5.04
C VAL A 268 -10.73 -0.17 4.35
N GLY A 269 -10.95 0.30 3.13
CA GLY A 269 -12.11 -0.15 2.33
C GLY A 269 -12.02 -1.66 2.10
N ALA A 270 -13.17 -2.34 2.00
CA ALA A 270 -13.20 -3.76 1.71
C ALA A 270 -12.48 -4.03 0.37
N VAL A 271 -11.41 -4.82 0.43
CA VAL A 271 -10.67 -5.27 -0.75
C VAL A 271 -10.79 -6.78 -0.83
N GLU A 272 -11.25 -7.27 -1.98
CA GLU A 272 -11.17 -8.67 -2.33
C GLU A 272 -10.32 -8.82 -3.59
N SER A 273 -9.20 -9.52 -3.46
CA SER A 273 -8.32 -9.88 -4.56
C SER A 273 -8.29 -11.40 -4.69
N ASN A 274 -8.59 -11.90 -5.87
CA ASN A 274 -8.59 -13.32 -6.19
C ASN A 274 -7.55 -13.56 -7.31
N VAL A 275 -6.39 -14.05 -6.92
CA VAL A 275 -5.24 -14.30 -7.80
C VAL A 275 -5.15 -15.79 -8.11
N THR A 276 -5.26 -16.13 -9.39
CA THR A 276 -4.97 -17.49 -9.90
C THR A 276 -3.53 -17.51 -10.41
N VAL A 277 -2.68 -18.36 -9.84
CA VAL A 277 -1.30 -18.53 -10.28
C VAL A 277 -1.21 -19.78 -11.13
N ILE A 278 -0.69 -19.70 -12.34
CA ILE A 278 -0.58 -20.85 -13.25
C ILE A 278 0.87 -21.09 -13.65
N ALA A 279 1.22 -22.35 -13.90
CA ALA A 279 2.45 -22.68 -14.61
C ALA A 279 2.37 -22.19 -16.06
N ALA A 280 2.91 -21.00 -16.31
CA ALA A 280 3.13 -20.49 -17.66
C ALA A 280 4.54 -20.88 -18.10
N SER A 281 4.63 -21.69 -19.15
CA SER A 281 5.87 -21.93 -19.87
C SER A 281 5.95 -20.94 -21.03
N ASP A 282 7.09 -20.26 -21.18
CA ASP A 282 7.40 -19.55 -22.41
C ASP A 282 7.54 -20.58 -23.53
N GLU A 283 6.77 -20.40 -24.61
CA GLU A 283 6.78 -21.30 -25.76
C GLU A 283 7.32 -20.53 -26.96
N THR A 284 8.64 -20.63 -27.20
CA THR A 284 9.25 -20.10 -28.42
C THR A 284 8.95 -21.03 -29.58
N VAL A 285 8.18 -20.56 -30.56
CA VAL A 285 7.88 -21.31 -31.78
C VAL A 285 8.49 -20.63 -32.98
N THR A 286 9.53 -21.25 -33.56
CA THR A 286 10.05 -20.82 -34.85
C THR A 286 9.07 -21.19 -35.96
N ILE A 287 8.48 -20.20 -36.63
CA ILE A 287 7.60 -20.35 -37.79
C ILE A 287 8.43 -20.13 -39.06
N SER A 288 8.89 -21.21 -39.68
CA SER A 288 9.46 -21.16 -41.04
C SER A 288 8.36 -21.16 -42.10
N GLY A 289 8.72 -20.97 -43.37
CA GLY A 289 7.78 -20.94 -44.51
C GLY A 289 6.84 -22.14 -44.63
N ASP A 290 7.15 -23.24 -43.93
CA ASP A 290 6.42 -24.51 -43.97
C ASP A 290 5.59 -24.75 -42.69
N ALA A 291 5.67 -23.85 -41.70
CA ALA A 291 5.20 -24.06 -40.32
C ALA A 291 3.77 -23.55 -40.05
N LYS A 292 2.90 -23.53 -41.06
CA LYS A 292 1.49 -23.11 -40.92
C LYS A 292 0.77 -23.86 -39.80
N GLU A 293 1.02 -25.16 -39.67
CA GLU A 293 0.38 -26.01 -38.66
C GLU A 293 0.79 -25.64 -37.23
N LYS A 294 2.04 -25.21 -37.01
CA LYS A 294 2.52 -24.80 -35.68
C LYS A 294 1.93 -23.45 -35.26
N ALA A 295 1.88 -22.50 -36.19
CA ALA A 295 1.23 -21.20 -35.99
C ALA A 295 -0.26 -21.38 -35.67
N GLU A 296 -0.95 -22.21 -36.45
CA GLU A 296 -2.36 -22.54 -36.23
C GLU A 296 -2.59 -23.26 -34.90
N ALA A 297 -1.74 -24.24 -34.54
CA ALA A 297 -1.85 -24.94 -33.26
C ALA A 297 -1.74 -23.97 -32.08
N LEU A 298 -0.87 -22.97 -32.20
CA LEU A 298 -0.65 -21.98 -31.17
C LEU A 298 -1.80 -20.96 -31.08
N ALA A 299 -2.30 -20.48 -32.22
CA ALA A 299 -3.51 -19.65 -32.30
C ALA A 299 -4.78 -20.38 -31.81
N LYS A 300 -4.85 -21.71 -31.97
CA LYS A 300 -5.92 -22.56 -31.42
C LYS A 300 -5.79 -22.83 -29.92
N LYS A 301 -4.58 -22.71 -29.36
CA LYS A 301 -4.29 -23.00 -27.94
C LYS A 301 -4.49 -21.76 -27.05
N TYR A 302 -4.27 -20.56 -27.58
CA TYR A 302 -4.29 -19.32 -26.80
C TYR A 302 -5.29 -18.30 -27.35
N VAL A 303 -5.78 -17.42 -26.48
CA VAL A 303 -6.60 -16.25 -26.84
C VAL A 303 -5.67 -15.04 -26.90
N PHE A 304 -5.66 -14.33 -28.01
CA PHE A 304 -4.89 -13.10 -28.22
C PHE A 304 -5.87 -11.94 -28.43
N LYS A 305 -5.48 -10.72 -28.06
CA LYS A 305 -6.27 -9.54 -28.42
C LYS A 305 -6.06 -9.20 -29.89
N ASP A 306 -7.14 -8.86 -30.59
CA ASP A 306 -7.07 -8.45 -31.99
C ASP A 306 -6.11 -7.27 -32.20
N THR A 307 -6.11 -6.30 -31.29
CA THR A 307 -5.20 -5.14 -31.32
C THR A 307 -3.72 -5.51 -31.24
N GLU A 308 -3.38 -6.58 -30.50
CA GLU A 308 -2.00 -7.04 -30.36
C GLU A 308 -1.55 -7.83 -31.59
N LEU A 309 -2.46 -8.62 -32.18
CA LEU A 309 -2.21 -9.31 -33.45
C LEU A 309 -2.04 -8.31 -34.61
N GLU A 310 -2.85 -7.26 -34.65
CA GLU A 310 -2.72 -6.18 -35.64
C GLU A 310 -1.42 -5.40 -35.48
N ALA A 311 -1.01 -5.10 -34.24
CA ALA A 311 0.26 -4.45 -33.96
C ALA A 311 1.44 -5.32 -34.40
N ALA A 312 1.42 -6.61 -34.04
CA ALA A 312 2.41 -7.58 -34.47
C ALA A 312 2.56 -7.65 -35.99
N TYR A 313 1.43 -7.69 -36.71
CA TYR A 313 1.41 -7.69 -38.17
C TYR A 313 2.01 -6.42 -38.77
N LYS A 314 1.67 -5.24 -38.23
CA LYS A 314 2.25 -3.96 -38.67
C LYS A 314 3.76 -3.93 -38.44
N THR A 315 4.23 -4.42 -37.29
CA THR A 315 5.65 -4.48 -36.94
C THR A 315 6.44 -5.36 -37.92
N VAL A 316 5.98 -6.58 -38.25
CA VAL A 316 6.71 -7.46 -39.19
C VAL A 316 6.63 -7.05 -40.65
N THR A 317 5.68 -6.19 -41.00
CA THR A 317 5.53 -5.65 -42.37
C THR A 317 6.18 -4.28 -42.54
N ALA A 318 6.71 -3.70 -41.46
CA ALA A 318 7.42 -2.43 -41.50
C ALA A 318 8.79 -2.61 -42.18
N SER A 319 9.15 -1.67 -43.05
CA SER A 319 10.37 -1.73 -43.86
C SER A 319 11.67 -1.60 -43.07
N ASP A 320 11.58 -1.09 -41.85
CA ASP A 320 12.65 -0.79 -40.91
C ASP A 320 12.75 -1.80 -39.76
N PHE A 321 11.96 -2.88 -39.79
CA PHE A 321 12.00 -3.89 -38.74
C PHE A 321 13.25 -4.76 -38.87
N GLU A 322 14.14 -4.67 -37.90
CA GLU A 322 15.39 -5.43 -37.87
C GLU A 322 15.13 -6.90 -37.52
N LYS A 323 15.86 -7.78 -38.21
CA LYS A 323 15.86 -9.20 -37.89
C LYS A 323 16.80 -9.47 -36.73
N THR A 324 16.51 -10.52 -35.98
CA THR A 324 17.42 -11.08 -34.97
C THR A 324 18.71 -11.61 -35.62
N ASP A 325 19.75 -11.86 -34.80
CA ASP A 325 21.06 -12.40 -35.23
C ASP A 325 20.96 -13.73 -36.01
N ASN A 326 19.82 -14.42 -35.91
CA ASN A 326 19.51 -15.66 -36.62
C ASN A 326 18.62 -15.45 -37.87
N ASP A 327 18.50 -14.22 -38.36
CA ASP A 327 17.80 -13.84 -39.59
C ASP A 327 16.25 -14.02 -39.53
N TYR A 328 15.70 -14.10 -38.31
CA TYR A 328 14.25 -14.19 -38.05
C TYR A 328 13.67 -12.85 -37.60
N TYR A 329 12.43 -12.58 -38.01
CA TYR A 329 11.60 -11.58 -37.35
C TYR A 329 11.07 -12.15 -36.03
N GLU A 330 11.31 -11.45 -34.92
CA GLU A 330 10.78 -11.81 -33.61
C GLU A 330 9.62 -10.90 -33.24
N VAL A 331 8.50 -11.49 -32.85
CA VAL A 331 7.40 -10.76 -32.22
C VAL A 331 6.99 -11.47 -30.95
N VAL A 332 6.87 -10.69 -29.88
CA VAL A 332 6.38 -11.16 -28.59
C VAL A 332 4.88 -10.89 -28.50
N LEU A 333 4.10 -11.94 -28.28
CA LEU A 333 2.65 -11.86 -28.08
C LEU A 333 2.28 -12.27 -26.65
N TYR A 334 1.35 -11.53 -26.05
CA TYR A 334 0.83 -11.77 -24.71
C TYR A 334 -0.61 -12.28 -24.78
N PRO A 335 -0.85 -13.60 -24.72
CA PRO A 335 -2.21 -14.10 -24.71
C PRO A 335 -2.96 -13.63 -23.46
N THR A 336 -4.26 -13.40 -23.61
CA THR A 336 -5.17 -13.08 -22.50
C THR A 336 -5.59 -14.32 -21.70
N GLY A 337 -5.21 -15.51 -22.18
CA GLY A 337 -5.46 -16.78 -21.53
C GLY A 337 -5.32 -17.95 -22.50
N LYS A 338 -5.35 -19.18 -21.97
CA LYS A 338 -5.54 -20.38 -22.79
C LYS A 338 -6.98 -20.47 -23.25
N ARG A 339 -7.22 -20.86 -24.51
CA ARG A 339 -8.56 -21.27 -24.95
C ARG A 339 -8.93 -22.51 -24.13
N LEU A 340 -10.04 -22.45 -23.40
CA LEU A 340 -10.64 -23.65 -22.83
C LEU A 340 -11.01 -24.54 -24.02
N ASN A 341 -10.36 -25.71 -24.14
CA ASN A 341 -10.74 -26.70 -25.13
C ASN A 341 -12.21 -27.05 -24.90
N THR A 342 -13.10 -26.50 -25.71
CA THR A 342 -14.44 -27.03 -25.93
C THR A 342 -14.33 -27.93 -27.17
N ALA A 343 -13.88 -29.14 -26.94
CA ALA A 343 -14.22 -30.31 -27.74
C ALA A 343 -15.04 -31.19 -26.79
N SER A 344 -16.35 -31.42 -26.96
CA SER A 344 -16.98 -32.27 -28.01
C SER A 344 -16.07 -32.70 -29.15
#